data_AF-A0A915CG99-F1
#
_entry.id   AF-A0A915CG99-F1
#
_cell.length_a   1.000
_cell.length_b   1.000
_cell.length_c   1.000
_cell.angle_alpha   90.00
_cell.angle_beta   90.00
_cell.angle_gamma   90.00
#
_symmetry.space_group_name_H-M   'P 1'
#
loop_
_entity.id
_entity.type
_entity.pdbx_description
1 polymer ?
#
loop_
_entity_poly.entity_id
_entity_poly.type
_entity_poly.pdbx_seq_one_letter_code
_entity_poly.pdbx_strand_id
1 'polypeptide(L)'
;MTWSDIFAGLRVNLACYILRWVEAHMDMNKYWYPKILILHLDENKEWLVDCQKLIAVAEWIKEGAVITIVALLCEGRIQDPDTPQYLRTVNDAVRKMIGESCLNAHQLVVSYEKLDELNETASAVIQCSGFGILNPNTIILEFPKCGKAANFVNPGQGELWSCIASTVDKYLIVCKGDLWKPVPSSLTSTIDLWWIVEDDDYILSFVYLISRSNRWTFTKLRIFALIKENEIAVAKDSVEKRIHDAKLYADSTDFKAMPVDDLSAYGSAETKSANRSSDPSHSLGPERSHAATPSIDATISPSLNNIIRVKSANADLILVNLPRARMGTSASRLLLSLEMIGDHLPRIIAFRPPIRKHV
;
A
#
# COMPACT_ATOMS: atom_id res chain seq x y z
N MET A 1 -4.67 27.11 38.02
CA MET A 1 -5.12 27.02 36.61
C MET A 1 -4.85 28.34 35.95
N THR A 2 -3.93 28.35 35.01
CA THR A 2 -3.61 29.52 34.19
C THR A 2 -4.65 29.66 33.06
N TRP A 3 -4.81 30.85 32.49
CA TRP A 3 -5.68 31.05 31.33
C TRP A 3 -5.32 30.11 30.16
N SER A 4 -4.04 29.79 29.99
CA SER A 4 -3.55 28.80 29.02
C SER A 4 -4.14 27.40 29.23
N ASP A 5 -4.32 26.96 30.48
CA ASP A 5 -4.86 25.63 30.78
C ASP A 5 -6.36 25.54 30.42
N ILE A 6 -7.10 26.63 30.63
CA ILE A 6 -8.53 26.71 30.29
C ILE A 6 -8.74 26.67 28.77
N PHE A 7 -7.95 27.44 28.02
CA PHE A 7 -8.01 27.42 26.54
C PHE A 7 -7.54 26.07 25.96
N ALA A 8 -6.57 25.41 26.59
CA ALA A 8 -6.16 24.06 26.19
C ALA A 8 -7.32 23.07 26.37
N GLY A 9 -8.02 23.11 27.51
CA GLY A 9 -9.20 22.28 27.76
C GLY A 9 -10.32 22.51 26.74
N LEU A 10 -10.60 23.76 26.38
CA LEU A 10 -11.59 24.10 25.34
C LEU A 10 -11.22 23.52 23.97
N ARG A 11 -9.93 23.58 23.58
CA ARG A 11 -9.45 23.02 22.31
C ARG A 11 -9.64 21.50 22.26
N VAL A 12 -9.32 20.80 23.35
CA VAL A 12 -9.51 19.34 23.44
C VAL A 12 -10.99 18.99 23.37
N ASN A 13 -11.84 19.69 24.11
CA ASN A 13 -13.28 19.46 24.08
C ASN A 13 -13.87 19.71 22.70
N LEU A 14 -13.45 20.77 22.01
CA LEU A 14 -13.86 21.07 20.65
C LEU A 14 -13.41 19.97 19.67
N ALA A 15 -12.16 19.50 19.77
CA ALA A 15 -11.66 18.41 18.94
C ALA A 15 -12.49 17.13 19.12
N CYS A 16 -12.76 16.73 20.37
CA CYS A 16 -13.60 15.58 20.67
C CYS A 16 -15.03 15.74 20.14
N TYR A 17 -15.61 16.94 20.25
CA TYR A 17 -16.94 17.23 19.72
C TYR A 17 -16.98 17.12 18.19
N ILE A 18 -16.01 17.72 17.49
CA ILE A 18 -15.91 17.67 16.03
C ILE A 18 -15.75 16.22 15.55
N LEU A 19 -14.91 15.42 16.20
CA LEU A 19 -14.70 14.02 15.82
C LEU A 19 -15.98 13.20 15.90
N ARG A 20 -16.73 13.35 17.01
CA ARG A 20 -18.05 12.71 17.16
C ARG A 20 -19.06 13.18 16.12
N TRP A 21 -19.04 14.48 15.80
CA TRP A 21 -19.91 15.03 14.77
C TRP A 21 -19.57 14.45 13.40
N VAL A 22 -18.30 14.39 13.01
CA VAL A 22 -17.87 13.82 11.72
C VAL A 22 -18.24 12.34 11.64
N GLU A 23 -18.04 11.57 12.70
CA GLU A 23 -18.43 10.16 12.78
C GLU A 23 -19.92 9.93 12.53
N ALA A 24 -20.77 10.80 13.05
CA ALA A 24 -22.22 10.68 12.90
C ALA A 24 -22.75 11.16 11.54
N HIS A 25 -22.01 12.01 10.80
CA HIS A 25 -22.57 12.73 9.65
C HIS A 25 -21.81 12.55 8.33
N MET A 26 -20.55 12.09 8.33
CA MET A 26 -19.79 11.88 7.09
C MET A 26 -19.76 10.42 6.65
N ASP A 27 -20.25 10.16 5.44
CA ASP A 27 -20.06 8.88 4.77
C ASP A 27 -18.65 8.80 4.16
N MET A 28 -17.73 8.22 4.93
CA MET A 28 -16.33 8.01 4.52
C MET A 28 -16.14 6.73 3.69
N ASN A 29 -17.21 6.00 3.36
CA ASN A 29 -17.13 4.73 2.63
C ASN A 29 -17.25 4.90 1.10
N LYS A 30 -17.84 6.03 0.65
CA LYS A 30 -18.08 6.31 -0.76
C LYS A 30 -16.80 6.61 -1.55
N TYR A 31 -15.81 7.24 -0.93
CA TYR A 31 -14.52 7.58 -1.54
C TYR A 31 -13.36 7.08 -0.68
N TRP A 32 -12.22 6.81 -1.31
CA TRP A 32 -11.01 6.51 -0.55
C TRP A 32 -10.39 7.82 -0.02
N TYR A 33 -10.42 7.98 1.29
CA TYR A 33 -9.67 9.01 2.00
C TYR A 33 -8.47 8.37 2.72
N PRO A 34 -7.24 8.63 2.28
CA PRO A 34 -6.05 8.09 2.94
C PRO A 34 -5.97 8.52 4.41
N LYS A 35 -6.00 7.53 5.30
CA LYS A 35 -5.62 7.66 6.71
C LYS A 35 -4.36 6.82 6.87
N ILE A 36 -3.22 7.51 6.88
CA ILE A 36 -1.92 6.93 6.60
C ILE A 36 -1.27 6.47 7.90
N LEU A 37 -0.79 5.23 7.91
CA LEU A 37 0.16 4.69 8.86
C LEU A 37 1.45 4.38 8.10
N ILE A 38 2.47 5.22 8.26
CA ILE A 38 3.83 4.84 7.89
C ILE A 38 4.32 3.91 8.99
N LEU A 39 4.66 2.67 8.63
CA LEU A 39 5.16 1.67 9.58
C LEU A 39 6.56 1.25 9.14
N HIS A 40 7.53 1.44 10.03
CA HIS A 40 8.92 1.10 9.75
C HIS A 40 9.56 0.41 10.94
N LEU A 41 10.48 -0.51 10.64
CA LEU A 41 11.23 -1.30 11.61
C LEU A 41 12.64 -0.73 11.71
N ASP A 42 13.03 -0.36 12.92
CA ASP A 42 14.37 0.08 13.23
C ASP A 42 15.31 -1.12 13.42
N GLU A 43 15.76 -1.67 12.30
CA GLU A 43 16.63 -2.85 12.27
C GLU A 43 18.03 -2.56 11.68
N ASN A 44 18.24 -1.38 11.08
CA ASN A 44 19.47 -1.03 10.37
C ASN A 44 19.93 0.37 10.78
N LYS A 45 21.24 0.64 10.67
CA LYS A 45 21.83 1.97 10.92
C LYS A 45 21.30 3.08 9.99
N GLU A 46 20.60 2.71 8.93
CA GLU A 46 20.04 3.61 7.91
C GLU A 46 18.53 3.84 8.06
N TRP A 47 17.90 3.38 9.15
CA TRP A 47 16.45 3.53 9.38
C TRP A 47 15.95 4.97 9.19
N LEU A 48 16.79 5.96 9.47
CA LEU A 48 16.46 7.37 9.30
C LEU A 48 16.21 7.72 7.82
N VAL A 49 17.08 7.23 6.92
CA VAL A 49 16.96 7.44 5.46
C VAL A 49 15.73 6.71 4.94
N ASP A 50 15.51 5.50 5.43
CA ASP A 50 14.36 4.68 5.06
C ASP A 50 13.04 5.30 5.55
N CYS A 51 13.00 5.85 6.76
CA CYS A 51 11.85 6.60 7.28
C CYS A 51 11.59 7.89 6.48
N GLN A 52 12.64 8.67 6.16
CA GLN A 52 12.52 9.87 5.34
C GLN A 52 11.96 9.57 3.95
N LYS A 53 12.36 8.45 3.35
CA LYS A 53 11.80 7.93 2.09
C LYS A 53 10.29 7.68 2.17
N LEU A 54 9.80 7.08 3.25
CA LEU A 54 8.36 6.84 3.44
C LEU A 54 7.58 8.14 3.71
N ILE A 55 8.17 9.05 4.50
CA ILE A 55 7.62 10.40 4.73
C ILE A 55 7.46 11.14 3.39
N ALA A 56 8.47 11.11 2.53
CA ALA A 56 8.41 11.74 1.21
C ALA A 56 7.23 11.21 0.37
N VAL A 57 6.96 9.90 0.39
CA VAL A 57 5.81 9.33 -0.33
C VAL A 57 4.48 9.80 0.26
N ALA A 58 4.37 9.87 1.60
CA ALA A 58 3.18 10.43 2.23
C ALA A 58 2.98 11.92 1.87
N GLU A 59 4.05 12.69 1.69
CA GLU A 59 3.96 14.08 1.25
C GLU A 59 3.35 14.22 -0.15
N TRP A 60 3.58 13.24 -1.04
CA TRP A 60 3.02 13.28 -2.39
C TRP A 60 1.50 13.14 -2.40
N ILE A 61 0.92 12.53 -1.37
CA ILE A 61 -0.53 12.32 -1.27
C ILE A 61 -1.18 13.11 -0.13
N LYS A 62 -0.45 14.03 0.50
CA LYS A 62 -0.88 14.76 1.71
C LYS A 62 -2.18 15.55 1.53
N GLU A 63 -2.43 16.09 0.34
CA GLU A 63 -3.63 16.89 0.05
C GLU A 63 -4.92 16.07 0.09
N GLY A 64 -4.82 14.74 -0.07
CA GLY A 64 -5.93 13.82 0.13
C GLY A 64 -5.96 13.16 1.51
N ALA A 65 -4.87 13.25 2.27
CA ALA A 65 -4.71 12.52 3.52
C ALA A 65 -5.41 13.24 4.69
N VAL A 66 -6.16 12.48 5.49
CA VAL A 66 -6.87 13.02 6.66
C VAL A 66 -5.94 13.09 7.87
N ILE A 67 -5.15 12.05 8.07
CA ILE A 67 -4.17 11.92 9.16
C ILE A 67 -2.99 11.09 8.67
N THR A 68 -1.81 11.40 9.19
CA THR A 68 -0.62 10.56 9.05
C THR A 68 -0.07 10.19 10.42
N ILE A 69 0.23 8.92 10.62
CA ILE A 69 0.92 8.40 11.79
C ILE A 69 2.24 7.80 11.33
N VAL A 70 3.34 8.22 11.93
CA VAL A 70 4.68 7.67 11.67
C VAL A 70 5.03 6.74 12.82
N ALA A 71 4.84 5.44 12.62
CA ALA A 71 5.12 4.40 13.60
C ALA A 71 6.49 3.77 13.35
N LEU A 72 7.33 3.77 14.40
CA LEU A 72 8.60 3.05 14.44
C LEU A 72 8.54 1.94 15.46
N LEU A 73 8.92 0.73 15.02
CA LEU A 73 9.10 -0.43 15.88
C LEU A 73 10.59 -0.55 16.19
N CYS A 74 10.96 -0.48 17.47
CA CYS A 74 12.35 -0.54 17.92
C CYS A 74 12.54 -1.74 18.85
N GLU A 75 13.63 -2.49 18.68
CA GLU A 75 14.02 -3.47 19.68
C GLU A 75 14.48 -2.74 20.95
N GLY A 76 13.96 -3.14 22.10
CA GLY A 76 14.33 -2.52 23.37
C GLY A 76 13.82 -3.34 24.55
N ARG A 77 14.71 -3.61 25.51
CA ARG A 77 14.36 -4.35 26.73
C ARG A 77 14.06 -3.34 27.83
N ILE A 78 12.95 -3.50 28.54
CA ILE A 78 12.57 -2.55 29.62
C ILE A 78 13.63 -2.50 30.73
N GLN A 79 14.38 -3.58 30.91
CA GLN A 79 15.42 -3.72 31.92
C GLN A 79 16.75 -3.06 31.53
N ASP A 80 16.95 -2.76 30.25
CA ASP A 80 18.15 -2.10 29.75
C ASP A 80 18.07 -0.59 30.01
N PRO A 81 18.98 -0.01 30.82
CA PRO A 81 18.96 1.43 31.13
C PRO A 81 19.14 2.32 29.90
N ASP A 82 19.73 1.82 28.81
CA ASP A 82 19.98 2.60 27.60
C ASP A 82 18.74 2.68 26.68
N THR A 83 17.83 1.69 26.78
CA THR A 83 16.64 1.60 25.92
C THR A 83 15.75 2.86 26.01
N PRO A 84 15.36 3.38 27.19
CA PRO A 84 14.56 4.60 27.29
C PRO A 84 15.22 5.83 26.64
N GLN A 85 16.55 5.95 26.74
CA GLN A 85 17.29 7.06 26.12
C GLN A 85 17.33 6.92 24.60
N TYR A 86 17.50 5.69 24.10
CA TYR A 86 17.42 5.40 22.67
C TYR A 86 16.04 5.73 22.08
N LEU A 87 14.96 5.25 22.69
CA LEU A 87 13.59 5.50 22.23
C LEU A 87 13.25 7.00 22.20
N ARG A 88 13.77 7.79 23.16
CA ARG A 88 13.64 9.26 23.14
C ARG A 88 14.38 9.88 21.96
N THR A 89 15.60 9.41 21.69
CA THR A 89 16.40 9.87 20.55
C THR A 89 15.70 9.60 19.22
N VAL A 90 15.14 8.39 19.06
CA VAL A 90 14.34 8.01 17.89
C VAL A 90 13.09 8.90 17.77
N ASN A 91 12.34 9.09 18.87
CA ASN A 91 11.14 9.93 18.91
C ASN A 91 11.44 11.39 18.51
N ASP A 92 12.52 11.97 19.01
CA ASP A 92 12.93 13.34 18.69
C ASP A 92 13.42 13.48 17.24
N ALA A 93 14.14 12.47 16.73
CA ALA A 93 14.55 12.42 15.33
C ALA A 93 13.34 12.35 14.38
N VAL A 94 12.34 11.50 14.66
CA VAL A 94 11.10 11.46 13.87
C VAL A 94 10.32 12.76 13.98
N ARG A 95 10.19 13.32 15.18
CA ARG A 95 9.52 14.62 15.36
C ARG A 95 10.19 15.70 14.52
N LYS A 96 11.53 15.71 14.47
CA LYS A 96 12.28 16.63 13.61
C LYS A 96 12.00 16.40 12.13
N MET A 97 12.03 15.16 11.65
CA MET A 97 11.69 14.84 10.25
C MET A 97 10.26 15.26 9.89
N ILE A 98 9.29 15.04 10.79
CA ILE A 98 7.92 15.51 10.60
C ILE A 98 7.87 17.03 10.56
N GLY A 99 8.58 17.74 11.45
CA GLY A 99 8.63 19.20 11.47
C GLY A 99 9.31 19.82 10.26
N GLU A 100 10.24 19.10 9.63
CA GLU A 100 10.88 19.48 8.35
C GLU A 100 10.02 19.13 7.13
N SER A 101 9.07 18.20 7.30
CA SER A 101 8.09 17.81 6.29
C SER A 101 6.89 18.75 6.28
N CYS A 102 6.10 18.70 5.21
CA CYS A 102 4.81 19.42 5.16
C CYS A 102 3.62 18.54 5.60
N LEU A 103 3.84 17.50 6.41
CA LEU A 103 2.81 16.57 6.84
C LEU A 103 2.11 17.02 8.12
N ASN A 104 0.79 16.86 8.15
CA ASN A 104 0.05 16.80 9.39
C ASN A 104 0.19 15.38 9.98
N ALA A 105 1.28 15.15 10.71
CA ALA A 105 1.64 13.83 11.21
C ALA A 105 1.92 13.79 12.72
N HIS A 106 1.66 12.62 13.31
CA HIS A 106 2.06 12.29 14.67
C HIS A 106 3.02 11.12 14.67
N GLN A 107 4.06 11.18 15.50
CA GLN A 107 5.01 10.09 15.67
C GLN A 107 4.57 9.13 16.78
N LEU A 108 4.82 7.83 16.57
CA LEU A 108 4.54 6.74 17.50
C LEU A 108 5.75 5.81 17.54
N VAL A 109 6.51 5.83 18.62
CA VAL A 109 7.65 4.91 18.82
C VAL A 109 7.22 3.81 19.76
N VAL A 110 7.34 2.56 19.32
CA VAL A 110 6.90 1.37 20.05
C VAL A 110 8.08 0.42 20.19
N SER A 111 8.37 0.01 21.43
CA SER A 111 9.39 -0.98 21.71
C SER A 111 8.83 -2.40 21.74
N TYR A 112 9.59 -3.36 21.24
CA TYR A 112 9.37 -4.79 21.44
C TYR A 112 10.62 -5.41 22.09
N GLU A 113 10.44 -6.39 22.98
CA GLU A 113 11.58 -6.97 23.70
C GLU A 113 12.19 -8.14 22.94
N LYS A 114 11.34 -8.97 22.33
CA LYS A 114 11.76 -10.16 21.61
C LYS A 114 11.22 -10.17 20.19
N LEU A 115 11.98 -10.83 19.33
CA LEU A 115 11.65 -10.96 17.92
C LEU A 115 10.28 -11.63 17.68
N ASP A 116 9.96 -12.65 18.46
CA ASP A 116 8.69 -13.40 18.35
C ASP A 116 7.46 -12.54 18.69
N GLU A 117 7.63 -11.45 19.45
CA GLU A 117 6.55 -10.51 19.80
C GLU A 117 6.34 -9.42 18.73
N LEU A 118 7.25 -9.32 17.74
CA LEU A 118 7.22 -8.25 16.75
C LEU A 118 5.97 -8.33 15.87
N ASN A 119 5.50 -9.54 15.56
CA ASN A 119 4.29 -9.74 14.77
C ASN A 119 3.05 -9.18 15.49
N GLU A 120 2.87 -9.54 16.77
CA GLU A 120 1.78 -9.06 17.61
C GLU A 120 1.89 -7.56 17.85
N THR A 121 3.10 -7.05 18.05
CA THR A 121 3.37 -5.62 18.22
C THR A 121 2.96 -4.83 16.97
N ALA A 122 3.39 -5.28 15.79
CA ALA A 122 3.00 -4.68 14.51
C ALA A 122 1.47 -4.74 14.31
N SER A 123 0.86 -5.88 14.65
CA SER A 123 -0.59 -6.09 14.57
C SER A 123 -1.36 -5.11 15.46
N ALA A 124 -0.90 -4.93 16.70
CA ALA A 124 -1.48 -3.96 17.64
C ALA A 124 -1.34 -2.52 17.11
N VAL A 125 -0.19 -2.15 16.56
CA VAL A 125 0.01 -0.81 15.97
C VAL A 125 -0.91 -0.58 14.77
N ILE A 126 -1.07 -1.56 13.88
CA ILE A 126 -1.95 -1.46 12.70
C ILE A 126 -3.42 -1.30 13.11
N GLN A 127 -3.85 -1.99 14.17
CA GLN A 127 -5.24 -2.00 14.61
C GLN A 127 -5.60 -0.85 15.56
N CYS A 128 -4.65 -0.38 16.38
CA CYS A 128 -4.92 0.47 17.54
C CYS A 128 -4.23 1.85 17.50
N SER A 129 -3.49 2.19 16.44
CA SER A 129 -2.75 3.48 16.38
C SER A 129 -3.64 4.72 16.19
N GLY A 130 -4.88 4.56 15.73
CA GLY A 130 -5.80 5.68 15.51
C GLY A 130 -6.82 5.90 16.62
N PHE A 131 -7.62 6.94 16.44
CA PHE A 131 -8.69 7.32 17.37
C PHE A 131 -10.02 7.47 16.60
N GLY A 132 -10.97 6.57 16.87
CA GLY A 132 -12.30 6.58 16.22
C GLY A 132 -12.21 6.56 14.70
N ILE A 133 -12.83 7.56 14.04
CA ILE A 133 -12.82 7.70 12.58
C ILE A 133 -11.42 7.89 11.96
N LEU A 134 -10.43 8.29 12.78
CA LEU A 134 -9.05 8.52 12.37
C LEU A 134 -8.20 7.24 12.36
N ASN A 135 -8.82 6.08 12.56
CA ASN A 135 -8.14 4.79 12.39
C ASN A 135 -7.54 4.65 10.99
N PRO A 136 -6.22 4.36 10.87
CA PRO A 136 -5.57 4.20 9.59
C PRO A 136 -6.24 3.14 8.71
N ASN A 137 -6.35 3.45 7.42
CA ASN A 137 -6.82 2.53 6.40
C ASN A 137 -5.73 2.24 5.35
N THR A 138 -4.62 2.97 5.38
CA THR A 138 -3.55 2.90 4.39
C THR A 138 -2.23 2.71 5.11
N ILE A 139 -1.49 1.66 4.80
CA ILE A 139 -0.18 1.38 5.37
C ILE A 139 0.88 1.68 4.30
N ILE A 140 1.86 2.52 4.64
CA ILE A 140 3.04 2.79 3.84
C ILE A 140 4.23 2.07 4.47
N LEU A 141 4.91 1.22 3.69
CA LEU A 141 6.06 0.43 4.11
C LEU A 141 7.21 0.56 3.14
N GLU A 142 8.41 0.32 3.64
CA GLU A 142 9.57 0.11 2.79
C GLU A 142 9.52 -1.27 2.13
N PHE A 143 10.01 -1.37 0.89
CA PHE A 143 10.26 -2.64 0.22
C PHE A 143 11.22 -3.53 1.03
N PRO A 144 10.89 -4.81 1.26
CA PRO A 144 11.71 -5.70 2.07
C PRO A 144 13.08 -5.94 1.43
N LYS A 145 14.12 -6.04 2.27
CA LYS A 145 15.46 -6.42 1.82
C LYS A 145 15.48 -7.94 1.67
N CYS A 146 15.58 -8.41 0.43
CA CYS A 146 15.60 -9.83 0.09
C CYS A 146 17.02 -10.33 -0.16
N GLY A 147 17.34 -11.52 0.36
CA GLY A 147 18.52 -12.27 -0.06
C GLY A 147 18.29 -12.98 -1.40
N LYS A 148 19.33 -13.61 -1.94
CA LYS A 148 19.33 -14.29 -3.27
C LYS A 148 18.28 -15.41 -3.46
N ALA A 149 17.59 -15.82 -2.41
CA ALA A 149 16.65 -16.94 -2.40
C ALA A 149 15.23 -16.52 -1.98
N ALA A 150 14.83 -15.26 -2.23
CA ALA A 150 13.53 -14.71 -1.81
C ALA A 150 13.23 -14.89 -0.31
N ASN A 151 14.28 -14.87 0.51
CA ASN A 151 14.17 -14.88 1.97
C ASN A 151 14.43 -13.47 2.50
N PHE A 152 13.76 -13.11 3.58
CA PHE A 152 14.05 -11.88 4.30
C PHE A 152 15.49 -11.91 4.80
N VAL A 153 16.23 -10.81 4.58
CA VAL A 153 17.61 -10.68 5.07
C VAL A 153 17.64 -10.72 6.58
N ASN A 154 16.69 -10.05 7.22
CA ASN A 154 16.56 -9.96 8.67
C ASN A 154 15.29 -10.70 9.15
N PRO A 155 15.37 -11.49 10.24
CA PRO A 155 14.21 -12.14 10.82
C PRO A 155 13.09 -11.16 11.22
N GLY A 156 13.45 -9.95 11.66
CA GLY A 156 12.49 -8.90 12.03
C GLY A 156 11.60 -8.47 10.88
N GLN A 157 12.16 -8.32 9.67
CA GLN A 157 11.35 -8.12 8.48
C GLN A 157 10.40 -9.29 8.25
N GLY A 158 10.85 -10.54 8.44
CA GLY A 158 9.99 -11.72 8.30
C GLY A 158 8.73 -11.65 9.17
N GLU A 159 8.90 -11.32 10.45
CA GLU A 159 7.79 -11.18 11.40
C GLU A 159 6.85 -10.03 11.04
N LEU A 160 7.42 -8.86 10.72
CA LEU A 160 6.64 -7.71 10.26
C LEU A 160 5.84 -8.06 9.00
N TRP A 161 6.48 -8.64 7.98
CA TRP A 161 5.83 -8.96 6.72
C TRP A 161 4.82 -10.10 6.82
N SER A 162 4.96 -10.99 7.82
CA SER A 162 3.94 -11.97 8.18
C SER A 162 2.66 -11.30 8.68
N CYS A 163 2.80 -10.28 9.53
CA CYS A 163 1.68 -9.44 9.96
C CYS A 163 1.04 -8.69 8.79
N ILE A 164 1.86 -8.08 7.91
CA ILE A 164 1.39 -7.34 6.73
C ILE A 164 0.65 -8.25 5.73
N ALA A 165 1.15 -9.47 5.49
CA ALA A 165 0.49 -10.42 4.60
C ALA A 165 -0.89 -10.83 5.13
N SER A 166 -1.04 -10.91 6.46
CA SER A 166 -2.31 -11.20 7.15
C SER A 166 -3.25 -9.98 7.21
N THR A 167 -2.74 -8.77 7.02
CA THR A 167 -3.52 -7.53 7.01
C THR A 167 -4.18 -7.35 5.64
N VAL A 168 -5.44 -7.76 5.52
CA VAL A 168 -6.18 -7.75 4.24
C VAL A 168 -7.18 -6.61 4.10
N ASP A 169 -7.50 -5.90 5.18
CA ASP A 169 -8.52 -4.86 5.27
C ASP A 169 -7.97 -3.43 5.06
N LYS A 170 -6.67 -3.30 4.76
CA LYS A 170 -5.98 -2.02 4.55
C LYS A 170 -5.43 -1.90 3.13
N TYR A 171 -5.39 -0.66 2.63
CA TYR A 171 -4.57 -0.30 1.47
C TYR A 171 -3.09 -0.47 1.85
N LEU A 172 -2.30 -1.03 0.94
CA LEU A 172 -0.87 -1.20 1.13
C LEU A 172 -0.12 -0.43 0.05
N ILE A 173 0.87 0.36 0.47
CA ILE A 173 1.78 1.11 -0.40
C ILE A 173 3.19 0.67 -0.03
N VAL A 174 3.84 -0.06 -0.93
CA VAL A 174 5.21 -0.56 -0.73
C VAL A 174 6.18 0.25 -1.57
N CYS A 175 7.19 0.82 -0.91
CA CYS A 175 8.07 1.83 -1.46
C CYS A 175 9.47 1.26 -1.71
N LYS A 176 9.90 1.19 -2.98
CA LYS A 176 11.24 0.72 -3.37
C LYS A 176 12.08 1.82 -4.02
N GLY A 177 13.35 1.86 -3.64
CA GLY A 177 14.35 2.71 -4.28
C GLY A 177 14.42 4.13 -3.73
N ASP A 178 15.08 5.03 -4.46
CA ASP A 178 15.46 6.36 -3.97
C ASP A 178 14.35 7.41 -4.09
N LEU A 179 13.20 7.17 -3.47
CA LEU A 179 12.00 8.01 -3.64
C LEU A 179 12.16 9.41 -3.04
N TRP A 180 13.00 9.59 -2.03
CA TRP A 180 13.28 10.90 -1.41
C TRP A 180 14.15 11.81 -2.28
N LYS A 181 15.01 11.25 -3.15
CA LYS A 181 15.94 12.03 -3.99
C LYS A 181 15.16 12.90 -4.98
N PRO A 182 15.57 14.15 -5.28
CA PRO A 182 14.91 15.01 -6.26
C PRO A 182 14.62 14.31 -7.60
N VAL A 183 13.50 14.70 -8.22
CA VAL A 183 13.17 14.29 -9.59
C VAL A 183 13.82 15.32 -10.50
N PRO A 184 14.56 14.92 -11.54
CA PRO A 184 15.08 15.85 -12.52
C PRO A 184 13.93 16.72 -13.05
N SER A 185 14.08 18.04 -12.97
CA SER A 185 13.14 19.00 -13.55
C SER A 185 13.32 19.06 -15.07
N SER A 186 13.05 17.93 -15.75
CA SER A 186 13.10 17.80 -17.19
C SER A 186 11.68 17.66 -17.74
N LEU A 187 11.41 18.25 -18.90
CA LEU A 187 10.17 18.02 -19.66
C LEU A 187 10.02 16.57 -20.15
N THR A 188 11.06 15.75 -19.96
CA THR A 188 11.08 14.34 -20.32
C THR A 188 10.72 13.40 -19.18
N SER A 189 10.55 13.92 -17.96
CA SER A 189 10.33 13.06 -16.79
C SER A 189 8.97 12.37 -16.87
N THR A 190 8.89 11.08 -16.51
CA THR A 190 7.64 10.30 -16.64
C THR A 190 7.25 9.55 -15.37
N ILE A 191 5.94 9.52 -15.12
CA ILE A 191 5.30 8.56 -14.22
C ILE A 191 4.63 7.50 -15.07
N ASP A 192 5.01 6.26 -14.86
CA ASP A 192 4.43 5.11 -15.56
C ASP A 192 3.50 4.35 -14.62
N LEU A 193 2.21 4.34 -14.94
CA LEU A 193 1.23 3.52 -14.24
C LEU A 193 1.00 2.21 -15.01
N TRP A 194 1.37 1.09 -14.42
CA TRP A 194 1.00 -0.25 -14.87
C TRP A 194 -0.26 -0.68 -14.15
N TRP A 195 -1.39 -0.39 -14.78
CA TRP A 195 -2.70 -0.66 -14.22
C TRP A 195 -3.24 -1.99 -14.73
N ILE A 196 -3.39 -2.94 -13.81
CA ILE A 196 -4.09 -4.19 -14.09
C ILE A 196 -5.57 -3.93 -13.88
N VAL A 197 -6.31 -3.97 -14.99
CA VAL A 197 -7.72 -3.60 -15.03
C VAL A 197 -8.53 -4.73 -14.41
N GLU A 198 -8.90 -4.53 -13.16
CA GLU A 198 -9.87 -5.35 -12.42
C GLU A 198 -11.11 -4.49 -12.09
N ASP A 199 -11.94 -4.94 -11.15
CA ASP A 199 -13.22 -4.29 -10.80
C ASP A 199 -13.08 -2.97 -10.03
N ASP A 200 -11.90 -2.63 -9.48
CA ASP A 200 -11.69 -1.43 -8.66
C ASP A 200 -10.71 -0.41 -9.25
N ASP A 201 -10.88 0.85 -8.87
CA ASP A 201 -10.22 2.03 -9.45
C ASP A 201 -9.34 2.75 -8.41
N TYR A 202 -9.08 2.15 -7.26
CA TYR A 202 -8.41 2.85 -6.15
C TYR A 202 -7.00 3.29 -6.51
N ILE A 203 -6.29 2.52 -7.35
CA ILE A 203 -4.98 2.92 -7.84
C ILE A 203 -5.05 4.20 -8.69
N LEU A 204 -6.14 4.43 -9.44
CA LEU A 204 -6.33 5.68 -10.18
C LEU A 204 -6.48 6.86 -9.22
N SER A 205 -7.21 6.68 -8.12
CA SER A 205 -7.32 7.70 -7.06
C SER A 205 -5.96 8.00 -6.42
N PHE A 206 -5.13 6.97 -6.21
CA PHE A 206 -3.76 7.13 -5.71
C PHE A 206 -2.88 7.90 -6.69
N VAL A 207 -2.92 7.54 -7.97
CA VAL A 207 -2.18 8.22 -9.04
C VAL A 207 -2.63 9.68 -9.17
N TYR A 208 -3.92 9.95 -9.00
CA TYR A 208 -4.46 11.32 -9.03
C TYR A 208 -3.84 12.19 -7.94
N LEU A 209 -3.72 11.66 -6.72
CA LEU A 209 -3.07 12.38 -5.61
C LEU A 209 -1.59 12.66 -5.91
N ILE A 210 -0.84 11.65 -6.37
CA ILE A 210 0.58 11.80 -6.74
C ILE A 210 0.77 12.85 -7.84
N SER A 211 -0.02 12.77 -8.90
CA SER A 211 0.10 13.63 -10.08
C SER A 211 -0.19 15.10 -9.77
N ARG A 212 -0.92 15.39 -8.69
CA ARG A 212 -1.20 16.75 -8.22
C ARG A 212 -0.15 17.32 -7.28
N SER A 213 0.78 16.49 -6.81
CA SER A 213 1.81 16.98 -5.90
C SER A 213 2.79 17.91 -6.64
N ASN A 214 3.30 18.91 -5.92
CA ASN A 214 4.33 19.82 -6.44
C ASN A 214 5.62 19.08 -6.86
N ARG A 215 5.81 17.86 -6.33
CA ARG A 215 6.93 16.99 -6.63
C ARG A 215 6.94 16.51 -8.09
N TRP A 216 5.75 16.32 -8.65
CA TRP A 216 5.50 15.66 -9.93
C TRP A 216 4.81 16.56 -10.96
N THR A 217 4.78 17.88 -10.75
CA THR A 217 4.02 18.84 -11.57
C THR A 217 4.41 18.86 -13.05
N PHE A 218 5.68 18.61 -13.38
CA PHE A 218 6.19 18.65 -14.75
C PHE A 218 6.43 17.28 -15.36
N THR A 219 5.89 16.22 -14.76
CA THR A 219 6.08 14.85 -15.25
C THR A 219 4.90 14.38 -16.07
N LYS A 220 5.19 13.68 -17.16
CA LYS A 220 4.18 13.10 -18.04
C LYS A 220 3.63 11.80 -17.45
N LEU A 221 2.31 11.66 -17.42
CA LEU A 221 1.67 10.44 -16.94
C LEU A 221 1.41 9.49 -18.11
N ARG A 222 2.00 8.29 -18.09
CA ARG A 222 1.76 7.24 -19.07
C ARG A 222 1.04 6.08 -18.40
N ILE A 223 -0.11 5.69 -18.93
CA ILE A 223 -0.91 4.58 -18.39
C ILE A 223 -0.77 3.37 -19.32
N PHE A 224 -0.31 2.26 -18.77
CA PHE A 224 -0.30 0.95 -19.42
C PHE A 224 -1.42 0.10 -18.81
N ALA A 225 -2.56 0.07 -19.49
CA ALA A 225 -3.75 -0.69 -19.07
C ALA A 225 -3.62 -2.14 -19.53
N LEU A 226 -3.40 -3.04 -18.57
CA LEU A 226 -3.29 -4.48 -18.79
C LEU A 226 -4.67 -5.11 -18.64
N ILE A 227 -5.14 -5.73 -19.71
CA ILE A 227 -6.49 -6.29 -19.81
C ILE A 227 -6.36 -7.75 -20.22
N LYS A 228 -7.24 -8.62 -19.69
CA LYS A 228 -7.32 -10.02 -20.12
C LYS A 228 -7.63 -10.08 -21.61
N GLU A 229 -6.95 -10.96 -22.33
CA GLU A 229 -7.05 -11.06 -23.80
C GLU A 229 -8.47 -11.28 -24.32
N ASN A 230 -9.31 -11.96 -23.54
CA ASN A 230 -10.73 -12.22 -23.84
C ASN A 230 -11.65 -11.02 -23.60
N GLU A 231 -11.18 -9.96 -22.92
CA GLU A 231 -11.97 -8.79 -22.51
C GLU A 231 -11.56 -7.50 -23.24
N ILE A 232 -10.38 -7.47 -23.88
CA ILE A 232 -9.82 -6.24 -24.46
C ILE A 232 -10.74 -5.54 -25.47
N ALA A 233 -11.50 -6.29 -26.27
CA ALA A 233 -12.38 -5.71 -27.29
C ALA A 233 -13.52 -4.88 -26.71
N VAL A 234 -13.98 -5.21 -25.49
CA VAL A 234 -15.12 -4.56 -24.82
C VAL A 234 -14.68 -3.65 -23.67
N ALA A 235 -13.47 -3.83 -23.14
CA ALA A 235 -13.02 -3.12 -21.95
C ALA A 235 -12.47 -1.72 -22.23
N LYS A 236 -11.95 -1.44 -23.44
CA LYS A 236 -11.26 -0.17 -23.78
C LYS A 236 -12.08 1.07 -23.43
N ASP A 237 -13.29 1.20 -23.98
CA ASP A 237 -14.16 2.36 -23.74
C ASP A 237 -14.49 2.52 -22.24
N SER A 238 -14.68 1.41 -21.53
CA SER A 238 -14.96 1.44 -20.10
C SER A 238 -13.73 1.89 -19.28
N VAL A 239 -12.53 1.47 -19.70
CA VAL A 239 -11.25 1.84 -19.08
C VAL A 239 -10.95 3.32 -19.29
N GLU A 240 -11.16 3.83 -20.51
CA GLU A 240 -11.02 5.26 -20.82
C GLU A 240 -11.98 6.09 -19.98
N LYS A 241 -13.24 5.65 -19.87
CA LYS A 241 -14.23 6.31 -19.01
C LYS A 241 -13.79 6.33 -17.55
N ARG A 242 -13.25 5.24 -17.02
CA ARG A 242 -12.74 5.17 -15.63
C ARG A 242 -11.57 6.14 -15.39
N ILE A 243 -10.64 6.26 -16.33
CA ILE A 243 -9.54 7.24 -16.27
C ILE A 243 -10.09 8.67 -16.26
N HIS A 244 -11.08 8.95 -17.12
CA HIS A 244 -11.75 10.25 -17.19
C HIS A 244 -12.52 10.56 -15.89
N ASP A 245 -13.27 9.60 -15.37
CA ASP A 245 -14.05 9.74 -14.13
C ASP A 245 -13.13 9.94 -12.90
N ALA A 246 -11.94 9.34 -12.91
CA ALA A 246 -10.87 9.59 -11.95
C ALA A 246 -10.18 10.96 -12.11
N LYS A 247 -10.54 11.72 -13.16
CA LYS A 247 -9.96 13.04 -13.51
C LYS A 247 -8.45 12.99 -13.73
N LEU A 248 -7.98 11.89 -14.31
CA LEU A 248 -6.58 11.71 -14.68
C LEU A 248 -6.36 12.22 -16.11
N TYR A 249 -5.38 13.09 -16.27
CA TYR A 249 -4.90 13.53 -17.58
C TYR A 249 -3.61 12.77 -17.90
N ALA A 250 -3.74 11.67 -18.64
CA ALA A 250 -2.60 10.90 -19.12
C ALA A 250 -2.11 11.44 -20.46
N ASP A 251 -0.80 11.59 -20.62
CA ASP A 251 -0.15 11.94 -21.88
C ASP A 251 -0.27 10.80 -22.91
N SER A 252 -0.35 9.57 -22.45
CA SER A 252 -0.58 8.38 -23.30
C SER A 252 -1.24 7.26 -22.52
N THR A 253 -2.17 6.55 -23.17
CA THR A 253 -2.79 5.33 -22.65
C THR A 253 -2.57 4.17 -23.62
N ASP A 254 -1.78 3.19 -23.20
CA ASP A 254 -1.47 1.97 -23.95
C ASP A 254 -2.32 0.82 -23.43
N PHE A 255 -3.13 0.21 -24.28
CA PHE A 255 -3.89 -1.01 -23.95
C PHE A 255 -3.09 -2.25 -24.34
N LYS A 256 -2.91 -3.18 -23.41
CA LYS A 256 -2.22 -4.44 -23.67
C LYS A 256 -3.06 -5.64 -23.24
N ALA A 257 -3.31 -6.52 -24.20
CA ALA A 257 -3.89 -7.83 -23.94
C ALA A 257 -2.83 -8.72 -23.27
N MET A 258 -3.20 -9.37 -22.18
CA MET A 258 -2.38 -10.34 -21.47
C MET A 258 -3.11 -11.68 -21.40
N PRO A 259 -2.39 -12.81 -21.50
CA PRO A 259 -2.97 -14.12 -21.22
C PRO A 259 -3.63 -14.14 -19.84
N VAL A 260 -4.76 -14.84 -19.72
CA VAL A 260 -5.51 -14.91 -18.46
C VAL A 260 -4.63 -15.43 -17.32
N ASP A 261 -3.77 -16.41 -17.60
CA ASP A 261 -2.84 -17.01 -16.65
C ASP A 261 -1.83 -16.00 -16.10
N ASP A 262 -1.38 -15.05 -16.93
CA ASP A 262 -0.41 -14.01 -16.54
C ASP A 262 -1.00 -12.99 -15.55
N LEU A 263 -2.33 -12.83 -15.54
CA LEU A 263 -3.06 -11.95 -14.62
C LEU A 263 -3.77 -12.70 -13.49
N SER A 264 -3.62 -14.03 -13.40
CA SER A 264 -4.30 -14.89 -12.42
C SER A 264 -4.02 -14.51 -10.96
N ALA A 265 -2.84 -13.93 -10.67
CA ALA A 265 -2.47 -13.43 -9.35
C ALA A 265 -3.32 -12.22 -8.90
N TYR A 266 -3.85 -11.46 -9.86
CA TYR A 266 -4.57 -10.21 -9.64
C TYR A 266 -6.08 -10.38 -9.65
N GLY A 267 -6.58 -11.45 -10.28
CA GLY A 267 -8.00 -11.77 -10.35
C GLY A 267 -8.66 -11.80 -8.97
N SER A 268 -9.91 -11.34 -8.93
CA SER A 268 -10.79 -11.45 -7.76
C SER A 268 -10.92 -12.92 -7.33
N ALA A 269 -10.82 -13.18 -6.02
CA ALA A 269 -11.03 -14.51 -5.45
C ALA A 269 -12.48 -15.02 -5.64
N GLU A 270 -13.38 -14.13 -6.06
CA GLU A 270 -14.69 -14.48 -6.57
C GLU A 270 -14.55 -14.96 -8.01
N THR A 271 -14.18 -16.24 -8.18
CA THR A 271 -14.78 -16.99 -9.28
C THR A 271 -16.29 -16.80 -9.13
N LYS A 272 -16.87 -15.96 -9.99
CA LYS A 272 -18.31 -15.88 -10.24
C LYS A 272 -18.84 -17.30 -10.13
N SER A 273 -19.60 -17.60 -9.08
CA SER A 273 -20.35 -18.85 -8.99
C SER A 273 -21.34 -18.83 -10.14
N ALA A 274 -20.90 -19.33 -11.30
CA ALA A 274 -21.71 -19.41 -12.48
C ALA A 274 -22.95 -20.23 -12.13
N ASN A 275 -24.10 -19.57 -12.20
CA ASN A 275 -25.45 -20.10 -12.30
C ASN A 275 -25.60 -21.59 -12.00
N ARG A 276 -25.96 -21.93 -10.76
CA ARG A 276 -26.80 -23.11 -10.50
C ARG A 276 -28.24 -22.63 -10.30
N SER A 277 -28.90 -22.31 -11.39
CA SER A 277 -30.36 -22.29 -11.44
C SER A 277 -30.87 -23.74 -11.44
N SER A 278 -31.60 -24.08 -10.38
CA SER A 278 -32.75 -25.02 -10.32
C SER A 278 -32.66 -26.38 -11.02
N ASP A 279 -32.47 -27.45 -10.25
CA ASP A 279 -33.44 -28.57 -10.18
C ASP A 279 -33.08 -29.56 -9.06
N PRO A 280 -34.04 -30.05 -8.23
CA PRO A 280 -33.78 -31.09 -7.26
C PRO A 280 -34.31 -32.43 -7.76
N SER A 281 -33.51 -33.25 -8.44
CA SER A 281 -33.72 -34.71 -8.46
C SER A 281 -32.52 -35.51 -9.03
N HIS A 282 -32.33 -36.69 -8.42
CA HIS A 282 -31.62 -37.88 -8.90
C HIS A 282 -30.08 -38.06 -8.68
N SER A 283 -29.79 -38.89 -7.66
CA SER A 283 -28.94 -40.10 -7.63
C SER A 283 -27.42 -40.07 -7.91
N LEU A 284 -26.68 -40.41 -6.85
CA LEU A 284 -25.51 -41.29 -6.72
C LEU A 284 -24.70 -41.70 -7.97
N GLY A 285 -23.43 -41.28 -7.98
CA GLY A 285 -22.29 -41.92 -8.67
C GLY A 285 -20.99 -41.15 -8.38
N PRO A 286 -19.85 -41.79 -8.03
CA PRO A 286 -18.60 -41.07 -7.82
C PRO A 286 -17.82 -41.03 -9.14
N GLU A 287 -18.19 -40.13 -10.05
CA GLU A 287 -17.29 -39.76 -11.15
C GLU A 287 -16.38 -38.64 -10.66
N ARG A 288 -15.13 -39.00 -10.37
CA ARG A 288 -14.01 -38.06 -10.20
C ARG A 288 -13.75 -37.37 -11.53
N SER A 289 -14.51 -36.31 -11.82
CA SER A 289 -14.08 -35.29 -12.75
C SER A 289 -12.98 -34.49 -12.07
N HIS A 290 -11.79 -34.48 -12.68
CA HIS A 290 -10.70 -33.60 -12.33
C HIS A 290 -11.10 -32.16 -12.67
N ALA A 291 -11.97 -31.56 -11.86
CA ALA A 291 -12.09 -30.10 -11.81
C ALA A 291 -10.75 -29.61 -11.25
N ALA A 292 -9.92 -29.03 -12.12
CA ALA A 292 -8.68 -28.39 -11.74
C ALA A 292 -8.99 -27.40 -10.62
N THR A 293 -8.53 -27.74 -9.41
CA THR A 293 -8.45 -26.80 -8.30
C THR A 293 -7.58 -25.66 -8.82
N PRO A 294 -8.01 -24.39 -8.80
CA PRO A 294 -7.15 -23.30 -9.23
C PRO A 294 -5.91 -23.38 -8.35
N SER A 295 -4.76 -23.59 -8.98
CA SER A 295 -3.49 -23.72 -8.28
C SER A 295 -3.33 -22.49 -7.38
N ILE A 296 -2.97 -22.73 -6.13
CA ILE A 296 -2.74 -21.71 -5.09
C ILE A 296 -1.39 -20.97 -5.38
N ASP A 297 -0.90 -21.06 -6.63
CA ASP A 297 0.46 -20.73 -7.08
C ASP A 297 0.52 -19.47 -7.95
N ALA A 298 -0.41 -18.53 -7.74
CA ALA A 298 -0.47 -17.32 -8.54
C ALA A 298 0.51 -16.25 -8.03
N THR A 299 1.79 -16.42 -8.31
CA THR A 299 2.78 -15.32 -8.27
C THR A 299 2.72 -14.52 -9.57
N ILE A 300 3.22 -13.28 -9.57
CA ILE A 300 3.25 -12.42 -10.76
C ILE A 300 4.01 -13.10 -11.92
N SER A 301 3.48 -13.00 -13.14
CA SER A 301 4.13 -13.62 -14.30
C SER A 301 5.48 -12.95 -14.64
N PRO A 302 6.54 -13.72 -14.93
CA PRO A 302 7.81 -13.18 -15.43
C PRO A 302 7.65 -12.38 -16.73
N SER A 303 6.66 -12.72 -17.57
CA SER A 303 6.36 -11.99 -18.81
C SER A 303 6.02 -10.53 -18.51
N LEU A 304 5.16 -10.30 -17.51
CA LEU A 304 4.71 -8.98 -17.07
C LEU A 304 5.90 -8.15 -16.57
N ASN A 305 6.73 -8.70 -15.70
CA ASN A 305 7.93 -8.02 -15.22
C ASN A 305 8.87 -7.60 -16.36
N ASN A 306 9.14 -8.49 -17.32
CA ASN A 306 9.97 -8.15 -18.47
C ASN A 306 9.39 -6.99 -19.29
N ILE A 307 8.08 -6.97 -19.48
CA ILE A 307 7.40 -5.89 -20.21
C ILE A 307 7.54 -4.55 -19.47
N ILE A 308 7.36 -4.54 -18.15
CA ILE A 308 7.53 -3.36 -17.29
C ILE A 308 8.95 -2.81 -17.45
N ARG A 309 9.96 -3.68 -17.30
CA ARG A 309 11.37 -3.29 -17.43
C ARG A 309 11.71 -2.67 -18.77
N VAL A 310 11.26 -3.29 -19.86
CA VAL A 310 11.60 -2.82 -21.21
C VAL A 310 10.94 -1.48 -21.50
N LYS A 311 9.65 -1.30 -21.16
CA LYS A 311 8.91 -0.07 -21.48
C LYS A 311 9.17 1.09 -20.51
N SER A 312 9.49 0.78 -19.26
CA SER A 312 9.66 1.76 -18.18
C SER A 312 11.12 1.90 -17.71
N ALA A 313 12.10 1.43 -18.48
CA ALA A 313 13.53 1.52 -18.14
C ALA A 313 14.00 2.95 -17.79
N ASN A 314 13.40 3.96 -18.42
CA ASN A 314 13.74 5.38 -18.25
C ASN A 314 12.68 6.17 -17.46
N ALA A 315 11.72 5.50 -16.83
CA ALA A 315 10.70 6.17 -16.05
C ALA A 315 11.25 6.67 -14.70
N ASP A 316 10.83 7.86 -14.28
CA ASP A 316 11.24 8.44 -13.00
C ASP A 316 10.48 7.85 -11.81
N LEU A 317 9.28 7.34 -12.06
CA LEU A 317 8.46 6.63 -11.09
C LEU A 317 7.61 5.58 -11.80
N ILE A 318 7.61 4.39 -11.24
CA ILE A 318 6.78 3.28 -11.71
C ILE A 318 5.76 2.94 -10.63
N LEU A 319 4.48 3.05 -10.98
CA LEU A 319 3.35 2.69 -10.14
C LEU A 319 2.77 1.38 -10.66
N VAL A 320 2.61 0.40 -9.77
CA VAL A 320 2.20 -0.96 -10.14
C VAL A 320 1.15 -1.48 -9.17
N ASN A 321 0.22 -2.29 -9.67
CA ASN A 321 -0.64 -3.08 -8.80
C ASN A 321 0.18 -4.19 -8.11
N LEU A 322 -0.09 -4.40 -6.83
CA LEU A 322 0.22 -5.65 -6.14
C LEU A 322 -0.96 -6.61 -6.27
N PRO A 323 -0.69 -7.94 -6.31
CA PRO A 323 -1.72 -8.96 -6.22
C PRO A 323 -2.65 -8.68 -5.05
N ARG A 324 -3.96 -8.86 -5.26
CA ARG A 324 -4.97 -8.63 -4.23
C ARG A 324 -4.66 -9.50 -3.01
N ALA A 325 -4.99 -8.96 -1.83
CA ALA A 325 -4.88 -9.73 -0.62
C ALA A 325 -5.76 -10.98 -0.71
N ARG A 326 -5.21 -12.15 -0.39
CA ARG A 326 -5.98 -13.40 -0.26
C ARG A 326 -5.83 -13.91 1.17
N MET A 327 -6.90 -14.46 1.73
CA MET A 327 -6.83 -15.12 3.03
C MET A 327 -5.78 -16.24 2.98
N GLY A 328 -4.86 -16.25 3.95
CA GLY A 328 -3.75 -17.22 3.99
C GLY A 328 -2.58 -16.92 3.04
N THR A 329 -2.48 -15.72 2.48
CA THR A 329 -1.26 -15.29 1.78
C THR A 329 -0.11 -15.25 2.78
N SER A 330 0.97 -15.98 2.51
CA SER A 330 2.17 -15.94 3.36
C SER A 330 3.04 -14.73 3.01
N ALA A 331 3.85 -14.29 3.98
CA ALA A 331 4.87 -13.27 3.77
C ALA A 331 5.78 -13.58 2.57
N SER A 332 6.22 -14.84 2.45
CA SER A 332 7.09 -15.30 1.36
C SER A 332 6.45 -15.14 -0.02
N ARG A 333 5.13 -15.34 -0.15
CA ARG A 333 4.43 -15.16 -1.44
C ARG A 333 4.32 -13.69 -1.83
N LEU A 334 4.00 -12.83 -0.87
CA LEU A 334 3.97 -11.38 -1.08
C LEU A 334 5.37 -10.87 -1.46
N LEU A 335 6.40 -11.41 -0.80
CA LEU A 335 7.80 -11.14 -1.07
C LEU A 335 8.21 -11.51 -2.49
N LEU A 336 7.90 -12.74 -2.94
CA LEU A 336 8.18 -13.19 -4.31
C LEU A 336 7.52 -12.29 -5.36
N SER A 337 6.28 -11.87 -5.10
CA SER A 337 5.57 -10.93 -5.99
C SER A 337 6.30 -9.57 -6.06
N LEU A 338 6.69 -9.03 -4.90
CA LEU A 338 7.44 -7.79 -4.81
C LEU A 338 8.80 -7.88 -5.51
N GLU A 339 9.56 -8.96 -5.29
CA GLU A 339 10.89 -9.17 -5.87
C GLU A 339 10.83 -9.20 -7.40
N MET A 340 9.86 -9.92 -7.96
CA MET A 340 9.68 -9.97 -9.41
C MET A 340 9.41 -8.59 -9.99
N ILE A 341 8.52 -7.78 -9.41
CA ILE A 341 8.27 -6.43 -9.92
C ILE A 341 9.48 -5.50 -9.74
N GLY A 342 10.20 -5.66 -8.64
CA GLY A 342 11.15 -4.67 -8.15
C GLY A 342 12.51 -4.68 -8.83
N ASP A 343 12.90 -5.78 -9.47
CA ASP A 343 14.31 -5.98 -9.83
C ASP A 343 14.74 -5.10 -11.05
N HIS A 344 15.92 -4.49 -10.93
CA HIS A 344 16.51 -3.50 -11.85
C HIS A 344 15.73 -2.19 -12.12
N LEU A 345 14.80 -1.78 -11.26
CA LEU A 345 14.05 -0.53 -11.42
C LEU A 345 14.34 0.47 -10.27
N PRO A 346 14.57 1.77 -10.57
CA PRO A 346 15.16 2.71 -9.61
C PRO A 346 14.19 3.24 -8.56
N ARG A 347 12.90 3.41 -8.92
CA ARG A 347 11.84 3.94 -8.05
C ARG A 347 10.51 3.26 -8.38
N ILE A 348 10.00 2.47 -7.45
CA ILE A 348 8.71 1.79 -7.61
C ILE A 348 7.85 2.06 -6.38
N ILE A 349 6.56 2.29 -6.64
CA ILE A 349 5.53 2.15 -5.62
C ILE A 349 4.54 1.08 -6.05
N ALA A 350 4.42 0.06 -5.21
CA ALA A 350 3.49 -1.03 -5.41
C ALA A 350 2.25 -0.81 -4.53
N PHE A 351 1.08 -0.79 -5.15
CA PHE A 351 -0.20 -0.44 -4.51
C PHE A 351 -1.12 -1.66 -4.46
N ARG A 352 -1.67 -1.96 -3.28
CA ARG A 352 -2.65 -3.03 -3.08
C ARG A 352 -3.91 -2.46 -2.42
N PRO A 353 -5.11 -2.62 -3.01
CA PRO A 353 -6.35 -2.30 -2.32
C PRO A 353 -6.72 -3.38 -1.28
N PRO A 354 -7.59 -3.06 -0.30
CA PRO A 354 -8.09 -4.01 0.68
C PRO A 354 -9.12 -4.98 0.09
N ILE A 355 -9.34 -6.12 0.74
CA ILE A 355 -10.53 -6.95 0.51
C ILE A 355 -11.72 -6.23 1.12
N ARG A 356 -12.67 -5.79 0.29
CA ARG A 356 -13.97 -5.35 0.80
C ARG A 356 -14.78 -6.58 1.20
N LYS A 357 -15.19 -6.66 2.46
CA LYS A 357 -16.38 -7.43 2.80
C LYS A 357 -17.55 -6.66 2.20
N HIS A 358 -18.24 -7.21 1.21
CA HIS A 358 -19.58 -6.74 0.91
C HIS A 358 -20.39 -6.93 2.19
N VAL A 359 -20.76 -5.82 2.83
CA VAL A 359 -21.72 -5.80 3.95
C VAL A 359 -23.11 -5.73 3.37
#